data_AF-A0A3B9D0C2-F1
#
_entry.id   AF-A0A3B9D0C2-F1
#
_cell.length_a   1.000
_cell.length_b   1.000
_cell.length_c   1.000
_cell.angle_alpha   90.00
_cell.angle_beta   90.00
_cell.angle_gamma   90.00
#
_symmetry.space_group_name_H-M   'P 1'
#
loop_
_entity.id
_entity.type
_entity.pdbx_description
1 polymer ?
#
loop_
_entity_poly.entity_id
_entity_poly.type
_entity_poly.pdbx_seq_one_letter_code
_entity_poly.pdbx_strand_id
1 'polypeptide(L)'
;EVCRDADIHLWVMMQVPETAESSPHRNLLRYQLGLTSFLRDQRRSRAWHLRQQERAQLLWKKYAGLPHVDCVDPAPDFWNAQGESVNYGNGQACYFDSNHLTTFGAETLQPLFDRLISQISKGSAE
;
A
#
# COMPACT_ATOMS: atom_id res chain seq x y z
N GLU A 1 4.90 -4.21 24.28
CA GLU A 1 5.44 -4.85 25.49
C GLU A 1 5.79 -6.29 25.18
N VAL A 2 4.81 -7.18 24.91
CA VAL A 2 5.06 -8.58 24.50
C VAL A 2 6.16 -8.74 23.44
N CYS A 3 6.09 -8.03 22.32
CA CYS A 3 7.08 -8.18 21.24
C CYS A 3 8.48 -7.70 21.65
N ARG A 4 8.57 -6.59 22.40
CA ARG A 4 9.84 -6.10 22.94
C ARG A 4 10.46 -7.13 23.91
N ASP A 5 9.64 -7.67 24.81
CA ASP A 5 10.11 -8.61 25.83
C ASP A 5 10.53 -9.96 25.22
N ALA A 6 10.05 -10.26 24.01
CA ALA A 6 10.41 -11.44 23.20
C ALA A 6 11.46 -11.16 22.12
N ASP A 7 12.07 -9.97 22.10
CA ASP A 7 13.02 -9.53 21.07
C ASP A 7 12.49 -9.67 19.62
N ILE A 8 11.20 -9.40 19.45
CA ILE A 8 10.52 -9.38 18.16
C ILE A 8 10.48 -7.95 17.64
N HIS A 9 11.12 -7.73 16.48
CA HIS A 9 11.01 -6.49 15.72
C HIS A 9 9.67 -6.43 14.98
N LEU A 10 8.99 -5.28 15.07
CA LEU A 10 7.69 -5.07 14.45
C LEU A 10 7.78 -4.09 13.28
N TRP A 11 7.32 -4.54 12.11
CA TRP A 11 6.97 -3.63 11.01
C TRP A 11 5.48 -3.38 11.00
N VAL A 12 5.09 -2.15 11.30
CA VAL A 12 3.71 -1.69 11.16
C VAL A 12 3.60 -1.07 9.79
N MET A 13 2.73 -1.62 8.94
CA MET A 13 2.53 -1.14 7.58
C MET A 13 1.25 -0.29 7.51
N MET A 14 1.33 0.87 6.86
CA MET A 14 0.14 1.65 6.52
C MET A 14 -0.70 0.92 5.47
N GLN A 15 -1.98 1.21 5.45
CA GLN A 15 -2.85 0.74 4.38
C GLN A 15 -2.39 1.35 3.04
N VAL A 16 -2.46 0.55 1.98
CA VAL A 16 -2.32 1.06 0.61
C VAL A 16 -3.49 2.00 0.25
N PRO A 17 -3.34 2.85 -0.79
CA PRO A 17 -4.40 3.72 -1.25
C PRO A 17 -5.69 2.99 -1.56
N GLU A 18 -6.83 3.61 -1.25
CA GLU A 18 -8.11 3.13 -1.75
C GLU A 18 -8.33 3.59 -3.19
N THR A 19 -9.21 2.89 -3.89
CA THR A 19 -9.71 3.32 -5.19
C THR A 19 -11.21 3.63 -5.13
N ALA A 20 -11.71 4.46 -6.05
CA ALA A 20 -13.14 4.78 -6.12
C ALA A 20 -13.94 3.73 -6.89
N GLU A 21 -13.24 2.89 -7.66
CA GLU A 21 -13.82 1.79 -8.40
C GLU A 21 -14.07 0.57 -7.50
N SER A 22 -15.28 0.03 -7.55
CA SER A 22 -15.69 -1.05 -6.65
C SER A 22 -15.07 -2.40 -6.98
N SER A 23 -14.69 -2.66 -8.24
CA SER A 23 -14.15 -3.96 -8.66
C SER A 23 -13.22 -3.84 -9.89
N PRO A 24 -12.03 -3.24 -9.75
CA PRO A 24 -11.12 -3.04 -10.88
C PRO A 24 -10.73 -4.34 -11.59
N HIS A 25 -10.55 -5.44 -10.85
CA HIS A 25 -10.26 -6.76 -11.46
C HIS A 25 -11.31 -7.21 -12.48
N ARG A 26 -12.60 -6.89 -12.27
CA ARG A 26 -13.69 -7.25 -13.20
C ARG A 26 -13.74 -6.33 -14.41
N ASN A 27 -13.29 -5.10 -14.24
CA ASN A 27 -13.31 -4.07 -15.27
C ASN A 27 -12.04 -4.03 -16.12
N LEU A 28 -11.04 -4.86 -15.82
CA LEU A 28 -9.77 -4.93 -16.54
C LEU A 28 -9.95 -5.07 -18.06
N LEU A 29 -10.81 -5.99 -18.51
CA LEU A 29 -11.05 -6.19 -19.95
C LEU A 29 -11.63 -4.92 -20.59
N ARG A 30 -12.58 -4.25 -19.92
CA ARG A 30 -13.16 -3.00 -20.41
C ARG A 30 -12.10 -1.90 -20.49
N TYR A 31 -11.22 -1.82 -19.49
CA TYR A 31 -10.10 -0.88 -19.49
C TYR A 31 -9.14 -1.13 -20.65
N GLN A 32 -8.73 -2.38 -20.86
CA GLN A 32 -7.84 -2.77 -21.96
C GLN A 32 -8.44 -2.46 -23.34
N LEU A 33 -9.76 -2.56 -23.47
CA LEU A 33 -10.50 -2.25 -24.69
C LEU A 33 -10.84 -0.75 -24.85
N GLY A 34 -10.44 0.11 -23.90
CA GLY A 34 -10.75 1.54 -23.95
C GLY A 34 -12.23 1.87 -23.71
N LEU A 35 -12.99 0.95 -23.10
CA LEU A 35 -14.44 1.06 -22.85
C LEU A 35 -14.78 1.61 -21.45
N THR A 36 -13.77 2.10 -20.72
CA THR A 36 -13.91 2.68 -19.38
C THR A 36 -14.05 4.20 -19.50
N SER A 37 -15.22 4.72 -19.13
CA SER A 37 -15.63 6.07 -19.54
C SER A 37 -14.81 7.19 -18.91
N PHE A 38 -14.35 7.13 -17.66
CA PHE A 38 -13.43 8.13 -17.09
C PHE A 38 -12.63 7.54 -15.92
N LEU A 39 -11.32 7.30 -16.11
CA LEU A 39 -10.46 6.76 -15.04
C LEU A 39 -10.35 7.68 -13.82
N ARG A 40 -10.48 8.99 -14.02
CA ARG A 40 -10.37 9.97 -12.94
C ARG A 40 -11.44 9.77 -11.86
N ASP A 41 -12.67 9.46 -12.27
CA ASP A 41 -13.80 9.23 -11.34
C ASP A 41 -13.68 7.89 -10.59
N GLN A 42 -12.82 7.02 -11.10
CA GLN A 42 -12.54 5.69 -10.56
C GLN A 42 -11.34 5.67 -9.62
N ARG A 43 -10.62 6.77 -9.47
CA ARG A 43 -9.42 6.87 -8.62
C ARG A 43 -9.68 7.73 -7.40
N ARG A 44 -8.91 7.52 -6.34
CA ARG A 44 -8.88 8.44 -5.20
C ARG A 44 -7.62 9.27 -5.26
N SER A 45 -7.73 10.51 -4.81
CA SER A 45 -6.57 11.38 -4.63
C SER A 45 -5.83 11.04 -3.34
N ARG A 46 -4.54 11.37 -3.30
CA ARG A 46 -3.72 11.30 -2.08
C ARG A 46 -4.36 12.05 -0.91
N ALA A 47 -4.99 13.19 -1.16
CA ALA A 47 -5.69 13.96 -0.12
C ALA A 47 -6.92 13.24 0.44
N TRP A 48 -7.61 12.42 -0.38
CA TRP A 48 -8.67 11.55 0.14
C TRP A 48 -8.10 10.48 1.05
N HIS A 49 -7.08 9.75 0.59
CA HIS A 49 -6.46 8.67 1.36
C HIS A 49 -5.89 9.16 2.69
N LEU A 50 -5.14 10.28 2.67
CA LEU A 50 -4.57 10.86 3.90
C LEU A 50 -5.64 11.22 4.93
N ARG A 51 -6.83 11.68 4.49
CA ARG A 51 -7.98 11.93 5.39
C ARG A 51 -8.52 10.64 6.02
N GLN A 52 -8.61 9.55 5.25
CA GLN A 52 -9.02 8.25 5.79
C GLN A 52 -8.00 7.71 6.80
N GLN A 53 -6.72 7.98 6.56
CA GLN A 53 -5.62 7.54 7.41
C GLN A 53 -5.40 8.43 8.64
N GLU A 54 -6.13 9.54 8.84
CA GLU A 54 -5.90 10.48 9.96
C GLU A 54 -5.88 9.79 11.33
N ARG A 55 -6.78 8.83 11.56
CA ARG A 55 -6.81 8.06 12.81
C ARG A 55 -5.63 7.11 12.94
N ALA A 56 -5.26 6.43 11.85
CA ALA A 56 -4.11 5.54 11.82
C ALA A 56 -2.78 6.30 12.01
N GLN A 57 -2.69 7.53 11.51
CA GLN A 57 -1.53 8.41 11.69
C GLN A 57 -1.26 8.76 13.16
N LEU A 58 -2.29 8.78 14.03
CA LEU A 58 -2.09 8.97 15.46
C LEU A 58 -1.35 7.78 16.08
N LEU A 59 -1.70 6.56 15.68
CA LEU A 59 -1.00 5.34 16.09
C LEU A 59 0.42 5.34 15.52
N TRP A 60 0.56 5.71 14.25
CA TRP A 60 1.86 5.83 13.59
C TRP A 60 2.83 6.74 14.35
N LYS A 61 2.39 7.95 14.69
CA LYS A 61 3.20 8.91 15.46
C LYS A 61 3.55 8.40 16.85
N LYS A 62 2.64 7.65 17.49
CA LYS A 62 2.87 7.03 18.79
C LYS A 62 3.96 5.95 18.74
N TYR A 63 4.02 5.19 17.65
CA TYR A 63 4.90 4.03 17.53
C TYR A 63 6.22 4.29 16.80
N ALA A 64 6.28 5.30 15.93
CA ALA A 64 7.45 5.60 15.09
C ALA A 64 8.74 5.96 15.86
N GLY A 65 8.67 6.21 17.17
CA GLY A 65 9.82 6.47 18.02
C GLY A 65 10.18 5.33 18.97
N LEU A 66 9.48 4.19 18.89
CA LEU A 66 9.77 3.07 19.79
C LEU A 66 10.95 2.25 19.27
N PRO A 67 11.89 1.85 20.15
CA PRO A 67 12.89 0.87 19.79
C PRO A 67 12.19 -0.43 19.37
N HIS A 68 12.63 -1.03 18.27
CA HIS A 68 12.08 -2.25 17.65
C HIS A 68 10.74 -2.11 16.92
N VAL A 69 10.29 -0.88 16.62
CA VAL A 69 9.11 -0.65 15.78
C VAL A 69 9.46 0.23 14.60
N ASP A 70 9.33 -0.33 13.41
CA ASP A 70 9.46 0.38 12.16
C ASP A 70 8.09 0.60 11.52
N CYS A 71 7.93 1.80 11.02
CA CYS A 71 6.70 2.30 10.43
C CYS A 71 6.90 2.41 8.91
N VAL A 72 6.18 1.59 8.14
CA VAL A 72 6.34 1.43 6.69
C VAL A 72 5.14 1.93 5.87
N ASP A 73 5.33 2.92 4.99
CA ASP A 73 4.29 3.40 4.07
C ASP A 73 4.42 2.75 2.67
N PRO A 74 3.51 1.85 2.27
CA PRO A 74 3.51 1.24 0.94
C PRO A 74 2.81 2.10 -0.12
N ALA A 75 2.16 3.21 0.26
CA ALA A 75 1.35 4.00 -0.66
C ALA A 75 2.09 4.66 -1.84
N PRO A 76 3.36 5.08 -1.74
CA PRO A 76 4.08 5.73 -2.84
C PRO A 76 4.02 4.98 -4.18
N ASP A 77 4.06 3.65 -4.17
CA ASP A 77 4.08 2.82 -5.38
C ASP A 77 2.72 2.76 -6.10
N PHE A 78 1.66 3.21 -5.43
CA PHE A 78 0.29 3.19 -5.95
C PHE A 78 -0.23 4.58 -6.33
N TRP A 79 0.63 5.59 -6.37
CA TRP A 79 0.29 6.93 -6.84
C TRP A 79 0.82 7.17 -8.25
N ASN A 80 -0.03 7.69 -9.14
CA ASN A 80 0.41 8.23 -10.41
C ASN A 80 1.06 9.62 -10.22
N ALA A 81 1.59 10.19 -11.32
CA ALA A 81 2.20 11.52 -11.30
C ALA A 81 1.23 12.67 -10.90
N GLN A 82 -0.08 12.44 -10.98
CA GLN A 82 -1.12 13.38 -10.57
C GLN A 82 -1.52 13.22 -9.09
N GLY A 83 -0.93 12.25 -8.37
CA GLY A 83 -1.27 11.95 -6.98
C GLY A 83 -2.61 11.24 -6.84
N GLU A 84 -3.00 10.42 -7.81
CA GLU A 84 -4.21 9.58 -7.79
C GLU A 84 -3.85 8.09 -7.80
N SER A 85 -4.74 7.27 -7.24
CA SER A 85 -4.54 5.82 -7.12
C SER A 85 -4.36 5.15 -8.49
N VAL A 86 -3.45 4.19 -8.60
CA VAL A 86 -3.23 3.43 -9.83
C VAL A 86 -4.09 2.16 -9.83
N ASN A 87 -5.24 2.19 -10.51
CA ASN A 87 -6.13 1.01 -10.60
C ASN A 87 -5.55 -0.10 -11.50
N TYR A 88 -4.80 0.27 -12.53
CA TYR A 88 -4.30 -0.61 -13.58
C TYR A 88 -2.86 -0.26 -13.94
N GLY A 89 -2.02 -1.27 -14.11
CA GLY A 89 -0.60 -1.14 -14.49
C GLY A 89 -0.15 -2.38 -15.26
N ASN A 90 0.72 -2.22 -16.27
CA ASN A 90 1.24 -3.32 -17.10
C ASN A 90 0.17 -4.27 -17.66
N GLY A 91 -1.01 -3.73 -18.00
CA GLY A 91 -2.11 -4.53 -18.53
C GLY A 91 -2.83 -5.38 -17.49
N GLN A 92 -2.60 -5.18 -16.20
CA GLN A 92 -3.24 -5.90 -15.10
C GLN A 92 -3.90 -4.92 -14.12
N ALA A 93 -4.86 -5.40 -13.32
CA ALA A 93 -5.50 -4.61 -12.27
C ALA A 93 -4.67 -4.70 -10.99
N CYS A 94 -4.33 -3.56 -10.38
CA CYS A 94 -3.63 -3.51 -9.10
C CYS A 94 -4.56 -3.85 -7.94
N TYR A 95 -5.87 -3.61 -8.11
CA TYR A 95 -6.87 -3.74 -7.06
C TYR A 95 -7.91 -4.81 -7.39
N PHE A 96 -8.21 -5.65 -6.39
CA PHE A 96 -9.31 -6.59 -6.44
C PHE A 96 -10.62 -5.83 -6.24
N ASP A 97 -10.76 -5.09 -5.14
CA ASP A 97 -11.91 -4.22 -4.89
C ASP A 97 -11.43 -2.81 -4.55
N SER A 98 -12.28 -1.97 -3.95
CA SER A 98 -11.91 -0.60 -3.62
C SER A 98 -10.77 -0.47 -2.59
N ASN A 99 -10.42 -1.53 -1.87
CA ASN A 99 -9.46 -1.47 -0.75
C ASN A 99 -8.39 -2.58 -0.78
N HIS A 100 -8.62 -3.68 -1.49
CA HIS A 100 -7.70 -4.82 -1.52
C HIS A 100 -6.92 -4.89 -2.83
N LEU A 101 -5.64 -5.23 -2.74
CA LEU A 101 -4.80 -5.49 -3.90
C LEU A 101 -5.15 -6.85 -4.54
N THR A 102 -4.91 -6.96 -5.84
CA THR A 102 -4.76 -8.28 -6.48
C THR A 102 -3.39 -8.87 -6.15
N THR A 103 -3.12 -10.11 -6.58
CA THR A 103 -1.76 -10.70 -6.55
C THR A 103 -0.76 -9.79 -7.26
N PHE A 104 -1.09 -9.34 -8.48
CA PHE A 104 -0.23 -8.40 -9.22
C PHE A 104 0.00 -7.10 -8.46
N GLY A 105 -1.04 -6.52 -7.86
CA GLY A 105 -0.89 -5.33 -7.04
C GLY A 105 0.01 -5.57 -5.83
N ALA A 106 -0.10 -6.72 -5.16
CA ALA A 106 0.76 -7.06 -4.04
C ALA A 106 2.22 -7.27 -4.48
N GLU A 107 2.46 -7.84 -5.65
CA GLU A 107 3.81 -8.03 -6.22
C GLU A 107 4.54 -6.70 -6.46
N THR A 108 3.83 -5.59 -6.70
CA THR A 108 4.49 -4.27 -6.82
C THR A 108 5.17 -3.82 -5.53
N LEU A 109 4.80 -4.40 -4.38
CA LEU A 109 5.43 -4.14 -3.08
C LEU A 109 6.65 -5.02 -2.82
N GLN A 110 7.01 -5.94 -3.72
CA GLN A 110 8.16 -6.82 -3.52
C GLN A 110 9.46 -6.06 -3.17
N PRO A 111 9.84 -4.96 -3.85
CA PRO A 111 11.05 -4.22 -3.49
C PRO A 111 11.02 -3.65 -2.06
N LEU A 112 9.83 -3.29 -1.57
CA LEU A 112 9.65 -2.85 -0.20
C LEU A 112 9.91 -4.01 0.77
N PHE A 113 9.29 -5.16 0.55
CA PHE A 113 9.47 -6.33 1.41
C PHE A 113 10.90 -6.88 1.37
N ASP A 114 11.54 -6.93 0.20
CA ASP A 114 12.93 -7.37 0.07
C ASP A 114 13.87 -6.52 0.93
N ARG A 115 13.66 -5.19 0.93
CA ARG A 115 14.42 -4.27 1.80
C ARG A 115 14.17 -4.58 3.28
N LEU A 116 12.92 -4.74 3.72
CA LEU A 116 12.61 -5.04 5.12
C LEU A 116 13.23 -6.38 5.55
N ILE A 117 13.08 -7.43 4.75
CA ILE A 117 13.63 -8.76 5.05
C ILE A 117 15.17 -8.73 5.08
N SER A 118 15.80 -7.96 4.18
CA SER A 118 17.26 -7.82 4.17
C SER A 118 17.83 -7.18 5.44
N GLN A 119 17.04 -6.37 6.15
CA GLN A 119 17.43 -5.77 7.43
C GLN A 119 17.51 -6.82 8.53
N ILE A 120 16.64 -7.85 8.52
CA ILE A 120 16.73 -8.98 9.47
C ILE A 120 18.10 -9.65 9.34
N SER A 121 18.50 -9.93 8.10
CA SER A 121 19.69 -10.74 7.80
C SER A 121 21.01 -10.05 8.21
N LYS A 122 21.00 -8.72 8.36
CA LYS A 122 22.17 -7.95 8.80
C LYS A 122 22.26 -7.79 10.32
N GLY A 123 21.15 -7.98 11.04
CA GLY A 123 21.11 -7.90 12.50
C GLY A 123 21.58 -9.17 13.23
N SER A 124 21.85 -10.26 12.50
CA SER A 124 22.26 -11.56 13.08
C SER A 124 23.78 -11.79 13.09
N ALA A 125 24.58 -10.79 12.72
CA ALA A 125 26.03 -10.91 12.49
C ALA A 125 26.90 -10.19 13.54
N GLU A 126 26.33 -9.77 14.66
CA GLU A 126 27.05 -9.25 15.83
C GLU A 126 26.79 -10.15 17.05
#